data_AF-A0A8S4S259-F1
#
_entry.id   AF-A0A8S4S259-F1
#
_cell.length_a   1.000
_cell.length_b   1.000
_cell.length_c   1.000
_cell.angle_alpha   90.00
_cell.angle_beta   90.00
_cell.angle_gamma   90.00
#
_symmetry.space_group_name_H-M   'P 1'
#
loop_
_entity.id
_entity.type
_entity.pdbx_description
1 polymer ?
#
loop_
_entity_poly.entity_id
_entity_poly.type
_entity_poly.pdbx_seq_one_letter_code
_entity_poly.pdbx_strand_id
1 'polypeptide(L)'
;MSPLRRAVLQNFKKLHRTRMCVFDGDERALNAARIKINSEFNKNKNVKDVNAIKAMIQFAEEVERELRTQVIQAREVKPGVFEAKITDETVKLDNIPYNDSAIPEEIIPGQKPCCQDQAKNT
;
A
#
# COMPACT_ATOMS: atom_id res chain seq x y z
N MET A 1 1.84 32.26 6.74
CA MET A 1 2.22 31.07 5.94
C MET A 1 1.12 30.84 4.89
N SER A 2 1.42 30.63 3.60
CA SER A 2 0.35 30.47 2.60
C SER A 2 -0.47 29.19 2.84
N PRO A 3 -1.79 29.19 2.53
CA PRO A 3 -2.64 28.02 2.72
C PRO A 3 -2.11 26.76 2.01
N LEU A 4 -1.60 26.94 0.79
CA LEU A 4 -1.02 25.87 -0.02
C LEU A 4 0.24 25.28 0.62
N ARG A 5 1.15 26.13 1.12
CA ARG A 5 2.36 25.67 1.83
C ARG A 5 2.01 24.90 3.10
N ARG A 6 0.97 25.33 3.83
CA ARG A 6 0.48 24.62 5.01
C ARG A 6 -0.02 23.22 4.65
N ALA A 7 -0.80 23.09 3.58
CA ALA A 7 -1.33 21.80 3.11
C ALA A 7 -0.21 20.82 2.72
N VAL A 8 0.81 21.29 1.99
CA VAL A 8 1.99 20.48 1.64
C VAL A 8 2.70 19.96 2.89
N LEU A 9 2.94 20.83 3.88
CA LEU A 9 3.62 20.45 5.12
C LEU A 9 2.78 19.50 5.98
N GLN A 10 1.47 19.65 5.97
CA GLN A 10 0.54 18.73 6.64
C GLN A 10 0.61 17.34 6.01
N ASN A 11 0.55 17.25 4.68
CA ASN A 11 0.65 15.98 3.96
C ASN A 11 2.01 15.29 4.17
N PHE A 12 3.11 16.06 4.11
CA PHE A 12 4.44 15.54 4.43
C PHE A 12 4.51 14.92 5.84
N LYS A 13 3.96 15.62 6.84
CA LYS A 13 3.89 15.11 8.22
C LYS A 13 2.97 13.88 8.32
N LYS A 14 1.86 13.87 7.61
CA LYS A 14 0.89 12.76 7.60
C LYS A 14 1.55 11.49 7.08
N LEU A 15 2.19 11.53 5.91
CA LEU A 15 2.95 10.41 5.36
C LEU A 15 4.03 9.88 6.32
N HIS A 16 4.75 10.77 7.00
CA HIS A 16 5.74 10.36 8.00
C HIS A 16 5.12 9.70 9.23
N ARG A 17 3.92 10.08 9.64
CA ARG A 17 3.19 9.39 10.72
C ARG A 17 2.68 8.04 10.25
N THR A 18 2.05 7.98 9.08
CA THR A 18 1.51 6.75 8.50
C THR A 18 2.60 5.70 8.33
N ARG A 19 3.78 6.08 7.81
CA ARG A 19 4.89 5.12 7.68
C ARG A 19 5.41 4.59 9.03
N MET A 20 5.33 5.38 10.12
CA MET A 20 5.71 4.91 11.46
C MET A 20 4.70 3.91 12.03
N CYS A 21 3.40 4.10 11.77
CA CYS A 21 2.38 3.14 12.20
C CYS A 21 2.39 1.86 11.36
N VAL A 22 2.46 2.00 10.03
CA VAL A 22 2.35 0.89 9.07
C VAL A 22 3.59 0.01 9.05
N PHE A 23 4.78 0.59 9.25
CA PHE A 23 6.05 -0.16 9.23
C PHE A 23 6.69 -0.33 10.62
N ASP A 24 5.89 -0.25 11.67
CA ASP A 24 6.35 -0.32 13.06
C ASP A 24 7.19 -1.59 13.34
N GLY A 25 8.40 -1.39 13.88
CA GLY A 25 9.35 -2.47 14.13
C GLY A 25 10.12 -2.99 12.90
N ASP A 26 9.81 -2.54 11.68
CA ASP A 26 10.59 -2.85 10.48
C ASP A 26 11.51 -1.67 10.13
N GLU A 27 12.69 -1.66 10.75
CA GLU A 27 13.70 -0.61 10.55
C GLU A 27 14.10 -0.43 9.09
N ARG A 28 14.08 -1.51 8.29
CA ARG A 28 14.45 -1.43 6.88
C ARG A 28 13.39 -0.67 6.10
N ALA A 29 12.11 -1.03 6.27
CA ALA A 29 11.00 -0.36 5.62
C ALA A 29 10.84 1.09 6.11
N LEU A 30 10.98 1.33 7.42
CA LEU A 30 10.93 2.67 8.01
C LEU A 30 11.96 3.63 7.38
N ASN A 31 13.19 3.16 7.23
CA ASN A 31 14.28 3.94 6.64
C ASN A 31 14.10 4.13 5.13
N ALA A 32 13.74 3.08 4.40
CA ALA A 32 13.46 3.17 2.97
C ALA A 32 12.32 4.17 2.68
N ALA A 33 11.22 4.08 3.41
CA ALA A 33 10.10 5.01 3.29
C ALA A 33 10.51 6.45 3.64
N ARG A 34 11.38 6.65 4.66
CA ARG A 34 11.94 7.98 4.99
C ARG A 34 12.69 8.60 3.85
N ILE A 35 13.61 7.85 3.27
CA ILE A 35 14.45 8.32 2.17
C ILE A 35 13.57 8.65 0.98
N LYS A 36 12.61 7.79 0.64
CA LYS A 36 11.70 8.00 -0.49
C LYS A 36 10.83 9.24 -0.32
N ILE A 37 10.16 9.40 0.82
CA ILE A 37 9.33 10.58 1.12
C ILE A 37 10.17 11.86 1.01
N ASN A 38 11.33 11.92 1.66
CA ASN A 38 12.20 13.10 1.62
C ASN A 38 12.69 13.40 0.21
N SER A 39 13.10 12.39 -0.54
CA SER A 39 13.56 12.52 -1.92
C SER A 39 12.48 13.09 -2.82
N GLU A 40 11.26 12.54 -2.80
CA GLU A 40 10.18 13.01 -3.68
C GLU A 40 9.71 14.43 -3.35
N PHE A 41 9.62 14.80 -2.08
CA PHE A 41 9.31 16.19 -1.70
C PHE A 41 10.44 17.16 -2.06
N ASN A 42 11.70 16.75 -1.94
CA ASN A 42 12.83 17.60 -2.30
C ASN A 42 12.93 17.80 -3.81
N LYS A 43 12.69 16.76 -4.62
CA LYS A 43 12.63 16.85 -6.10
C LYS A 43 11.60 17.88 -6.56
N ASN A 44 10.45 17.93 -5.90
CA ASN A 44 9.33 18.80 -6.29
C ASN A 44 9.32 20.17 -5.57
N LYS A 45 10.35 20.50 -4.77
CA LYS A 45 10.41 21.70 -3.93
C LYS A 45 10.27 23.03 -4.72
N ASN A 46 10.73 23.03 -5.97
CA ASN A 46 10.79 24.24 -6.81
C ASN A 46 9.60 24.37 -7.78
N VAL A 47 8.62 23.48 -7.71
CA VAL A 47 7.39 23.58 -8.52
C VAL A 47 6.62 24.83 -8.10
N LYS A 48 6.29 25.68 -9.08
CA LYS A 48 5.58 26.96 -8.85
C LYS A 48 4.13 26.94 -9.35
N ASP A 49 3.79 26.01 -10.24
CA ASP A 49 2.43 25.90 -10.74
C ASP A 49 1.47 25.42 -9.64
N VAL A 50 0.42 26.20 -9.41
CA VAL A 50 -0.55 25.95 -8.34
C VAL A 50 -1.35 24.68 -8.62
N ASN A 51 -1.68 24.39 -9.87
CA ASN A 51 -2.45 23.20 -10.23
C ASN A 51 -1.62 21.93 -10.05
N ALA A 52 -0.36 21.92 -10.49
CA ALA A 52 0.58 20.86 -10.22
C ALA A 52 0.76 20.58 -8.72
N ILE A 53 0.89 21.64 -7.90
CA ILE A 53 1.01 21.46 -6.44
C ILE A 53 -0.24 20.80 -5.85
N LYS A 54 -1.44 21.20 -6.29
CA LYS A 54 -2.69 20.57 -5.84
C LYS A 54 -2.76 19.10 -6.22
N ALA A 55 -2.40 18.75 -7.46
CA ALA A 55 -2.35 17.36 -7.91
C ALA A 55 -1.36 16.53 -7.08
N MET A 56 -0.18 17.08 -6.77
CA MET A 56 0.81 16.40 -5.92
C MET A 56 0.33 16.23 -4.47
N ILE A 57 -0.42 17.19 -3.93
CA ILE A 57 -1.07 17.06 -2.61
C ILE A 57 -2.06 15.90 -2.62
N GLN A 58 -2.96 15.87 -3.60
CA GLN A 58 -3.95 14.79 -3.74
C GLN A 58 -3.26 13.43 -3.87
N PHE A 59 -2.22 13.33 -4.70
CA PHE A 59 -1.45 12.11 -4.85
C PHE A 59 -0.83 11.66 -3.51
N ALA A 60 -0.28 12.58 -2.72
CA ALA A 60 0.26 12.26 -1.40
C ALA A 60 -0.83 11.75 -0.43
N GLU A 61 -2.06 12.27 -0.51
CA GLU A 61 -3.20 11.81 0.28
C GLU A 61 -3.67 10.41 -0.13
N GLU A 62 -3.65 10.11 -1.42
CA GLU A 62 -3.98 8.78 -1.96
C GLU A 62 -2.96 7.74 -1.52
N VAL A 63 -1.67 8.05 -1.63
CA VAL A 63 -0.58 7.17 -1.13
C VAL A 63 -0.70 6.94 0.37
N GLU A 64 -1.01 7.99 1.13
CA GLU A 64 -1.22 7.87 2.58
C GLU A 64 -2.38 6.94 2.91
N ARG A 65 -3.50 7.06 2.19
CA ARG A 65 -4.65 6.18 2.34
C ARG A 65 -4.28 4.73 2.01
N GLU A 66 -3.60 4.52 0.88
CA GLU A 66 -3.20 3.18 0.43
C GLU A 66 -2.31 2.47 1.45
N LEU A 67 -1.29 3.17 1.98
CA LEU A 67 -0.42 2.63 3.04
C LEU A 67 -1.22 2.21 4.28
N ARG A 68 -2.21 3.01 4.68
CA ARG A 68 -2.97 2.79 5.91
C ARG A 68 -4.01 1.68 5.77
N THR A 69 -4.58 1.52 4.57
CA THR A 69 -5.71 0.63 4.33
C THR A 69 -5.36 -0.70 3.67
N GLN A 70 -4.31 -0.74 2.85
CA GLN A 70 -3.99 -1.91 2.01
C GLN A 70 -2.69 -2.61 2.41
N VAL A 71 -1.78 -1.93 3.12
CA VAL A 71 -0.52 -2.53 3.55
C VAL A 71 -0.66 -3.09 4.96
N ILE A 72 -0.37 -4.39 5.10
CA ILE A 72 -0.26 -5.08 6.38
C ILE A 72 1.15 -5.64 6.56
N GLN A 73 1.58 -5.77 7.81
CA GLN A 73 2.85 -6.43 8.15
C GLN A 73 2.60 -7.82 8.73
N ALA A 74 3.39 -8.80 8.30
CA ALA A 74 3.44 -10.11 8.92
C ALA A 74 4.76 -10.23 9.69
N ARG A 75 4.70 -10.59 10.97
CA ARG A 75 5.86 -10.81 11.83
C ARG A 75 5.96 -12.28 12.20
N GLU A 76 7.14 -12.87 12.01
CA GLU A 76 7.40 -14.22 12.50
C GLU A 76 7.46 -14.22 14.04
N VAL A 77 6.60 -15.00 14.67
CA VAL A 77 6.54 -15.16 16.14
C VAL A 77 7.14 -16.50 16.60
N LYS A 78 7.09 -17.50 15.74
CA LYS A 78 7.70 -18.83 15.90
C LYS A 78 8.13 -19.32 14.51
N PRO A 79 9.06 -20.30 14.41
CA PRO A 79 9.48 -20.85 13.13
C PRO A 79 8.27 -21.28 12.29
N GLY A 80 8.06 -20.59 11.16
CA GLY A 80 6.96 -20.86 10.23
C GLY A 80 5.58 -20.34 10.65
N VAL A 81 5.47 -19.60 11.76
CA VAL A 81 4.22 -18.99 12.24
C VAL A 81 4.34 -17.47 12.22
N PHE A 82 3.47 -16.84 11.45
CA PHE A 82 3.44 -15.40 11.25
C PHE A 82 2.17 -14.80 11.81
N GLU A 83 2.32 -13.69 12.53
CA GLU A 83 1.23 -12.85 13.00
C GLU A 83 1.06 -11.66 12.05
N ALA A 84 -0.15 -11.50 11.48
CA ALA A 84 -0.48 -10.36 10.65
C ALA A 84 -1.00 -9.20 11.51
N LYS A 85 -0.34 -8.04 11.43
CA LYS A 85 -0.76 -6.80 12.06
C LYS A 85 -1.85 -6.13 11.22
N ILE A 86 -3.10 -6.45 11.52
CA ILE A 86 -4.29 -5.86 10.90
C ILE A 86 -4.81 -4.76 11.81
N THR A 87 -4.95 -3.54 11.28
CA THR A 87 -5.50 -2.39 12.00
C THR A 87 -6.99 -2.20 11.69
N ASP A 88 -7.69 -1.37 12.46
CA ASP A 88 -9.10 -1.02 12.20
C ASP A 88 -9.28 -0.33 10.84
N GLU A 89 -8.24 0.33 10.35
CA GLU A 89 -8.23 1.05 9.09
C GLU A 89 -7.91 0.15 7.90
N THR A 90 -7.40 -1.07 8.15
CA THR A 90 -7.13 -2.05 7.10
C THR A 90 -8.46 -2.47 6.48
N VAL A 91 -8.57 -2.35 5.15
CA VAL A 91 -9.77 -2.75 4.42
C VAL A 91 -9.91 -4.27 4.48
N LYS A 92 -11.07 -4.72 4.94
CA LYS A 92 -11.46 -6.13 5.01
C LYS A 92 -12.54 -6.34 3.95
N LEU A 93 -12.39 -7.38 3.14
CA LEU A 93 -13.39 -7.78 2.17
C LEU A 93 -14.34 -8.80 2.81
N ASP A 94 -15.53 -8.92 2.25
CA ASP A 94 -16.48 -9.93 2.68
C ASP A 94 -15.92 -11.32 2.36
N ASN A 95 -15.81 -12.15 3.39
CA ASN A 95 -15.36 -13.52 3.22
C ASN A 95 -16.50 -14.33 2.60
N ILE A 96 -16.30 -14.79 1.37
CA ILE A 96 -17.19 -15.76 0.75
C ILE A 96 -16.71 -17.15 1.20
N PRO A 97 -17.53 -17.89 1.97
CA PRO A 97 -17.11 -19.21 2.44
C PRO A 97 -16.80 -20.12 1.26
N TYR A 98 -15.73 -20.90 1.41
CA TYR A 98 -15.35 -21.87 0.42
C TYR A 98 -16.50 -22.87 0.17
N ASN A 99 -16.81 -23.09 -1.10
CA ASN A 99 -17.85 -23.99 -1.54
C ASN A 99 -17.27 -24.99 -2.55
N ASP A 100 -17.12 -26.25 -2.15
CA ASP A 100 -16.63 -27.35 -2.99
C ASP A 100 -17.48 -27.57 -4.25
N SER A 101 -18.76 -27.19 -4.19
CA SER A 101 -19.71 -27.29 -5.30
C SER A 101 -19.84 -26.01 -6.12
N ALA A 102 -18.98 -25.00 -5.90
CA ALA A 102 -18.96 -23.81 -6.73
C ALA A 102 -18.57 -24.17 -8.16
N ILE A 103 -19.45 -23.89 -9.11
CA ILE A 103 -19.14 -23.96 -10.54
C ILE A 103 -18.48 -22.61 -10.89
N PRO A 104 -17.20 -22.57 -11.30
CA PRO A 104 -16.58 -21.34 -11.74
C PRO A 104 -17.41 -20.72 -12.87
N GLU A 105 -17.67 -19.41 -12.79
CA GLU A 105 -18.29 -18.68 -13.90
C GLU A 105 -17.47 -18.93 -15.18
N GLU A 106 -18.17 -19.22 -16.27
CA GLU A 106 -17.56 -19.73 -17.50
C GLU A 106 -16.37 -18.87 -17.93
N ILE A 107 -15.24 -19.55 -18.16
CA ILE A 107 -13.96 -18.97 -18.59
C ILE A 107 -14.21 -18.06 -19.81
N ILE A 108 -13.94 -16.77 -19.66
CA ILE A 108 -13.85 -15.84 -20.80
C ILE A 108 -12.79 -16.43 -21.76
N PRO A 109 -13.10 -16.67 -23.05
CA PRO A 109 -12.18 -17.34 -23.96
C PRO A 109 -10.88 -16.54 -24.08
N GLY A 110 -9.78 -17.09 -23.54
CA GLY A 110 -8.45 -16.48 -23.57
C GLY A 110 -7.55 -16.73 -22.34
N GLN A 111 -8.07 -17.33 -21.26
CA GLN A 111 -7.27 -17.56 -20.06
C GLN A 111 -6.41 -18.83 -20.17
N LYS A 112 -5.08 -18.66 -20.10
CA LYS A 112 -4.08 -19.75 -20.21
C LYS A 112 -4.21 -20.76 -19.06
N PRO A 113 -3.92 -22.06 -19.29
CA PRO A 113 -4.01 -23.09 -18.25
C PRO A 113 -3.02 -22.87 -17.11
N CYS A 114 -3.41 -23.35 -15.93
CA CYS A 114 -2.65 -23.26 -14.68
C CYS A 114 -1.34 -24.07 -14.78
N CYS A 115 -0.28 -23.61 -14.11
CA CYS A 115 1.06 -24.22 -14.15
C CYS A 115 1.09 -25.70 -13.72
N GLN A 116 0.06 -26.18 -13.01
CA GLN A 116 -0.03 -27.57 -12.55
C GLN A 116 -0.37 -28.56 -13.68
N ASP A 117 -0.99 -28.09 -14.77
CA ASP A 117 -1.33 -28.94 -15.91
C ASP A 117 -0.12 -29.27 -16.79
N GLN A 118 0.99 -28.53 -16.61
CA GLN A 118 2.24 -28.78 -17.35
C GLN A 118 3.04 -29.95 -16.76
N ALA A 119 2.82 -30.33 -15.51
CA ALA A 119 3.61 -31.33 -14.80
C ALA A 119 3.19 -32.79 -15.09
N LYS A 120 2.10 -33.02 -15.83
CA LYS A 120 1.57 -34.38 -16.11
C LYS A 120 1.94 -34.94 -17.48
N ASN A 121 2.63 -34.16 -18.32
CA ASN A 121 3.06 -34.57 -19.67
C ASN A 121 4.59 -34.71 -19.76
N THR A 122 5.21 -35.41 -18.82
CA THR A 122 6.60 -35.88 -18.96
C THR A 122 6.74 -37.28 -18.38
#